data_AF-A0A820J236-F1
#
_entry.id   AF-A0A820J236-F1
#
_cell.length_a   1.000
_cell.length_b   1.000
_cell.length_c   1.000
_cell.angle_alpha   90.00
_cell.angle_beta   90.00
_cell.angle_gamma   90.00
#
_symmetry.space_group_name_H-M   'P 1'
#
loop_
_entity.id
_entity.type
_entity.pdbx_description
1 polymer ?
#
loop_
_entity_poly.entity_id
_entity_poly.type
_entity_poly.pdbx_seq_one_letter_code
_entity_poly.pdbx_strand_id
1 'polypeptide(L)'
;MFGFALALQALLGAIYRCSLGIPSQRAKTIFDFADDLLRMATASPAGQQQSLIPRVILQCTHTEWHLLAACYTLGQQVIKKIVPRLVLLWRNVFPRSQADFEQEKQHGDSFTWTLSFNQRSGAFCSIISFLNNCSTGDNHLITDDLIKQSGPELKAPTGMSRCRLYELLLLIPIKFYEQYFKVLLRELVAEFILTDNSSNTTTSLLRSVCHDNDSVLLGKN
;
A
#
# COMPACT_ATOMS: atom_id res chain seq x y z
N MET A 1 12.19 18.79 7.40
CA MET A 1 11.97 17.43 7.94
C MET A 1 11.91 16.36 6.83
N PHE A 2 11.09 16.53 5.79
CA PHE A 2 10.94 15.55 4.69
C PHE A 2 12.23 15.19 3.92
N GLY A 3 13.13 16.14 3.68
CA GLY A 3 14.41 15.85 3.00
C GLY A 3 15.29 14.86 3.77
N PHE A 4 15.25 14.89 5.11
CA PHE A 4 15.98 13.92 5.94
C PHE A 4 15.39 12.52 5.83
N ALA A 5 14.07 12.40 5.75
CA ALA A 5 13.40 11.11 5.64
C ALA A 5 13.66 10.45 4.27
N LEU A 6 13.68 11.22 3.18
CA LEU A 6 14.08 10.73 1.86
C LEU A 6 15.55 10.29 1.83
N ALA A 7 16.45 11.07 2.45
CA ALA A 7 17.85 10.67 2.60
C ALA A 7 17.99 9.38 3.42
N LEU A 8 17.21 9.25 4.50
CA LEU A 8 17.19 8.05 5.33
C LEU A 8 16.65 6.83 4.56
N GLN A 9 15.59 7.00 3.77
CA GLN A 9 15.08 5.96 2.87
C GLN A 9 16.14 5.51 1.87
N ALA A 10 16.83 6.45 1.22
CA ALA A 10 17.88 6.13 0.26
C ALA A 10 19.04 5.38 0.92
N LEU A 11 19.45 5.81 2.11
CA LEU A 11 20.48 5.13 2.91
C LEU A 11 20.02 3.71 3.28
N LEU A 12 18.80 3.55 3.80
CA LEU A 12 18.22 2.24 4.14
C LEU A 12 18.19 1.31 2.91
N GLY A 13 17.75 1.84 1.77
CA GLY A 13 17.75 1.14 0.50
C GLY A 13 19.14 0.73 0.03
N ALA A 14 20.22 1.41 0.47
CA ALA A 14 21.60 1.05 0.13
C ALA A 14 22.25 0.10 1.15
N ILE A 15 21.64 -0.15 2.31
CA ILE A 15 22.25 -0.97 3.38
C ILE A 15 22.53 -2.41 2.96
N TYR A 16 21.77 -2.97 2.02
CA TYR A 16 22.07 -4.31 1.48
C TYR A 16 23.46 -4.39 0.81
N ARG A 17 24.05 -3.24 0.43
CA ARG A 17 25.41 -3.15 -0.12
C ARG A 17 26.49 -3.04 0.96
N CYS A 18 26.11 -2.92 2.23
CA CYS A 18 27.03 -2.86 3.37
C CYS A 18 27.12 -4.23 4.04
N SER A 19 28.32 -4.83 4.07
CA SER A 19 28.56 -6.15 4.66
C SER A 19 28.28 -6.21 6.17
N LEU A 20 28.32 -5.08 6.88
CA LEU A 20 28.07 -4.98 8.31
C LEU A 20 26.62 -4.60 8.67
N GLY A 21 25.79 -4.25 7.68
CA GLY A 21 24.42 -3.79 7.91
C GLY A 21 24.35 -2.54 8.81
N ILE A 22 23.24 -2.39 9.54
CA ILE A 22 23.12 -1.41 10.63
C ILE A 22 22.80 -2.10 11.97
N PRO A 23 23.20 -1.52 13.10
CA PRO A 23 22.83 -2.04 14.41
C PRO A 23 21.30 -2.11 14.58
N SER A 24 20.80 -3.20 15.17
CA SER A 24 19.36 -3.43 15.37
C SER A 24 18.66 -2.31 16.15
N GLN A 25 19.39 -1.64 17.05
CA GLN A 25 18.86 -0.50 17.80
C GLN A 25 18.57 0.70 16.90
N ARG A 26 19.41 0.95 15.87
CA ARG A 26 19.18 2.02 14.90
C ARG A 26 17.97 1.73 14.03
N ALA A 27 17.84 0.48 13.57
CA ALA A 27 16.66 0.04 12.82
C ALA A 27 15.36 0.24 13.62
N LYS A 28 15.38 -0.11 14.92
CA LYS A 28 14.25 0.14 15.82
C LYS A 28 13.91 1.62 15.94
N THR A 29 14.90 2.49 16.12
CA THR A 29 14.66 3.95 16.19
C THR A 29 14.04 4.50 14.90
N ILE A 30 14.48 4.02 13.74
CA ILE A 30 13.91 4.45 12.46
C ILE A 30 12.47 3.96 12.32
N PHE A 31 12.19 2.73 12.76
CA PHE A 31 10.85 2.19 12.80
C PHE A 31 9.92 3.00 13.72
N ASP A 32 10.37 3.28 14.95
CA ASP A 32 9.58 4.05 15.91
C ASP A 32 9.29 5.46 15.38
N PHE A 33 10.26 6.08 14.70
CA PHE A 33 10.05 7.36 14.02
C PHE A 33 9.00 7.28 12.89
N ALA A 34 9.00 6.20 12.10
CA ALA A 34 7.99 5.98 11.06
C ALA A 34 6.59 5.74 11.68
N ASP A 35 6.48 4.91 12.73
CA ASP A 35 5.22 4.69 13.47
C ASP A 35 4.67 6.00 14.06
N ASP A 36 5.52 6.84 14.64
CA ASP A 36 5.12 8.15 15.17
C ASP A 36 4.62 9.09 14.05
N LEU A 37 5.27 9.09 12.88
CA LEU A 37 4.80 9.83 11.70
C LEU A 37 3.41 9.35 11.25
N LEU A 38 3.16 8.04 11.25
CA LEU A 38 1.87 7.46 10.88
C LEU A 38 0.77 7.92 11.83
N ARG A 39 1.06 7.87 13.14
CA ARG A 39 0.13 8.33 14.19
C ARG A 39 -0.16 9.80 14.04
N MET A 40 0.84 10.63 13.74
CA MET A 40 0.61 12.06 13.49
C MET A 40 -0.24 12.32 12.24
N ALA A 41 -0.11 11.49 11.19
CA ALA A 41 -0.91 11.60 9.98
C ALA A 41 -2.36 11.09 10.17
N THR A 42 -2.58 10.16 11.09
CA THR A 42 -3.87 9.48 11.34
C THR A 42 -4.63 10.00 12.56
N ALA A 43 -3.97 10.66 13.51
CA ALA A 43 -4.57 11.18 14.75
C ALA A 43 -5.46 12.42 14.55
N SER A 44 -6.12 12.55 13.40
CA SER A 44 -7.24 13.45 13.23
C SER A 44 -8.55 12.67 13.42
N PRO A 45 -9.12 12.64 14.64
CA PRO A 45 -10.47 12.17 14.82
C PRO A 45 -11.42 13.16 14.12
N ALA A 46 -12.43 12.61 13.45
CA ALA A 46 -13.53 13.35 12.88
C ALA A 46 -14.01 14.44 13.86
N GLY A 47 -13.82 15.72 13.48
CA GLY A 47 -14.32 16.87 14.25
C GLY A 47 -13.29 17.73 14.97
N GLN A 48 -11.98 17.43 14.94
CA GLN A 48 -10.94 18.36 15.40
C GLN A 48 -10.21 19.05 14.25
N GLN A 49 -9.92 20.33 14.42
CA GLN A 49 -9.25 21.16 13.43
C GLN A 49 -7.83 20.64 13.17
N GLN A 50 -7.58 20.21 11.94
CA GLN A 50 -6.29 19.70 11.49
C GLN A 50 -5.18 20.74 11.78
N SER A 51 -4.20 20.41 12.64
CA SER A 51 -3.07 21.32 12.91
C SER A 51 -2.09 21.40 11.72
N LEU A 52 -2.15 20.43 10.81
CA LEU A 52 -1.33 20.32 9.62
C LEU A 52 -2.18 20.54 8.35
N ILE A 53 -1.61 21.28 7.40
CA ILE A 53 -2.22 21.56 6.11
C ILE A 53 -2.32 20.24 5.30
N PRO A 54 -3.42 19.93 4.60
CA PRO A 54 -3.64 18.69 3.83
C PRO A 54 -2.45 18.14 3.03
N ARG A 55 -1.71 19.02 2.33
CA ARG A 55 -0.52 18.62 1.55
C ARG A 55 0.59 18.01 2.43
N VAL A 56 0.76 18.52 3.64
CA VAL A 56 1.78 18.06 4.58
C VAL A 56 1.43 16.67 5.09
N ILE A 57 0.14 16.40 5.35
CA ILE A 57 -0.35 15.09 5.79
C ILE A 57 -0.11 14.04 4.72
N LEU A 58 -0.48 14.31 3.46
CA LEU A 58 -0.22 13.39 2.35
C LEU A 58 1.27 13.08 2.19
N GLN A 59 2.13 14.09 2.33
CA GLN A 59 3.57 13.89 2.25
C GLN A 59 4.11 13.08 3.43
N CYS A 60 3.60 13.31 4.64
CA CYS A 60 3.94 12.51 5.83
C CYS A 60 3.58 11.05 5.58
N THR A 61 2.34 10.76 5.17
CA THR A 61 1.87 9.40 4.86
C THR A 61 2.76 8.72 3.82
N HIS A 62 3.07 9.38 2.69
CA HIS A 62 3.97 8.79 1.70
C HIS A 62 5.34 8.46 2.27
N THR A 63 5.95 9.43 2.96
CA THR A 63 7.30 9.31 3.52
C THR A 63 7.39 8.17 4.53
N GLU A 64 6.35 8.04 5.34
CA GLU A 64 6.25 7.06 6.41
C GLU A 64 6.11 5.62 5.88
N TRP A 65 5.17 5.36 4.96
CA TRP A 65 5.07 4.05 4.33
C TRP A 65 6.32 3.66 3.53
N HIS A 66 6.99 4.64 2.89
CA HIS A 66 8.26 4.41 2.22
C HIS A 66 9.40 4.07 3.20
N LEU A 67 9.46 4.72 4.37
CA LEU A 67 10.43 4.40 5.42
C LEU A 67 10.19 3.00 5.99
N LEU A 68 8.92 2.63 6.24
CA LEU A 68 8.56 1.27 6.67
C LEU A 68 8.98 0.25 5.61
N ALA A 69 8.66 0.50 4.33
CA ALA A 69 9.06 -0.36 3.22
C ALA A 69 10.59 -0.51 3.12
N ALA A 70 11.34 0.57 3.33
CA ALA A 70 12.80 0.55 3.29
C ALA A 70 13.41 -0.18 4.49
N CYS A 71 12.76 -0.20 5.66
CA CYS A 71 13.23 -0.99 6.80
C CYS A 71 13.34 -2.48 6.46
N TYR A 72 12.51 -3.01 5.56
CA TYR A 72 12.54 -4.44 5.23
C TYR A 72 13.80 -4.89 4.49
N THR A 73 14.51 -3.98 3.82
CA THR A 73 15.79 -4.29 3.16
C THR A 73 16.90 -4.61 4.17
N LEU A 74 16.68 -4.33 5.47
CA LEU A 74 17.59 -4.68 6.56
C LEU A 74 17.61 -6.18 6.87
N GLY A 75 16.68 -6.94 6.29
CA GLY A 75 16.61 -8.39 6.41
C GLY A 75 15.89 -8.90 7.66
N GLN A 76 15.59 -10.19 7.60
CA GLN A 76 14.66 -10.86 8.50
C GLN A 76 15.02 -10.76 9.99
N GLN A 77 16.31 -10.86 10.33
CA GLN A 77 16.77 -10.92 11.73
C GLN A 77 16.49 -9.62 12.50
N VAL A 78 16.48 -8.50 11.79
CA VAL A 78 16.16 -7.18 12.36
C VAL A 78 14.64 -7.00 12.45
N ILE A 79 13.92 -7.42 11.42
CA ILE A 79 12.47 -7.16 11.27
C ILE A 79 11.59 -8.06 12.13
N LYS A 80 12.02 -9.30 12.44
CA LYS A 80 11.24 -10.27 13.25
C LYS A 80 10.60 -9.69 14.51
N LYS A 81 11.32 -8.81 15.22
CA LYS A 81 10.87 -8.20 16.48
C LYS A 81 9.75 -7.16 16.30
N ILE A 82 9.54 -6.70 15.07
CA ILE A 82 8.68 -5.57 14.72
C ILE A 82 7.42 -6.06 13.96
N VAL A 83 7.46 -7.26 13.37
CA VAL A 83 6.35 -7.86 12.60
C VAL A 83 4.98 -7.74 13.29
N PRO A 84 4.80 -8.00 14.60
CA PRO A 84 3.49 -7.88 15.23
C PRO A 84 2.91 -6.46 15.15
N ARG A 85 3.75 -5.43 15.34
CA ARG A 85 3.34 -4.02 15.22
C ARG A 85 2.97 -3.68 13.77
N LEU A 86 3.74 -4.19 12.81
CA LEU A 86 3.49 -3.99 11.39
C LEU A 86 2.17 -4.55 10.91
N VAL A 87 1.86 -5.79 11.32
CA VAL A 87 0.58 -6.41 11.00
C VAL A 87 -0.59 -5.57 11.52
N LEU A 88 -0.46 -4.98 12.72
CA LEU A 88 -1.47 -4.06 13.24
C LEU A 88 -1.59 -2.78 12.38
N LEU A 89 -0.46 -2.19 11.96
CA LEU A 89 -0.47 -1.02 11.09
C LEU A 89 -1.15 -1.31 9.76
N TRP A 90 -0.81 -2.41 9.09
CA TRP A 90 -1.45 -2.82 7.85
C TRP A 90 -2.95 -3.01 8.02
N ARG A 91 -3.37 -3.75 9.05
CA ARG A 91 -4.79 -4.01 9.33
C ARG A 91 -5.60 -2.76 9.62
N ASN A 92 -4.98 -1.72 10.18
CA ASN A 92 -5.69 -0.49 10.55
C ASN A 92 -6.00 0.42 9.36
N VAL A 93 -5.37 0.19 8.21
CA VAL A 93 -5.57 0.98 7.00
C VAL A 93 -6.75 0.47 6.16
N PHE A 94 -7.10 -0.81 6.33
CA PHE A 94 -8.20 -1.45 5.62
C PHE A 94 -9.48 -1.40 6.48
N PRO A 95 -10.67 -1.21 5.88
CA PRO A 95 -11.93 -1.39 6.57
C PRO A 95 -12.03 -2.80 7.17
N ARG A 96 -12.41 -2.91 8.44
CA ARG A 96 -12.45 -4.22 9.12
C ARG A 96 -13.72 -4.99 8.83
N SER A 97 -14.74 -4.30 8.31
CA SER A 97 -16.03 -4.89 7.96
C SER A 97 -16.63 -4.20 6.73
N GLN A 98 -17.62 -4.84 6.10
CA GLN A 98 -18.40 -4.20 5.04
C GLN A 98 -19.12 -2.94 5.57
N ALA A 99 -19.55 -2.94 6.83
CA ALA A 99 -20.19 -1.78 7.45
C ALA A 99 -19.20 -0.61 7.59
N ASP A 100 -17.95 -0.87 7.99
CA ASP A 100 -16.89 0.13 8.08
C ASP A 100 -16.63 0.75 6.69
N PHE A 101 -16.60 -0.09 5.65
CA PHE A 101 -16.41 0.36 4.28
C PHE A 101 -17.58 1.25 3.79
N GLU A 102 -18.82 0.88 4.07
CA GLU A 102 -19.97 1.73 3.71
C GLU A 102 -20.00 3.03 4.52
N GLN A 103 -19.56 3.02 5.79
CA GLN A 103 -19.44 4.24 6.58
C GLN A 103 -18.39 5.20 6.02
N GLU A 104 -17.22 4.68 5.66
CA GLU A 104 -16.18 5.44 4.97
C GLU A 104 -16.72 6.00 3.66
N LYS A 105 -17.47 5.19 2.89
CA LYS A 105 -18.14 5.57 1.63
C LYS A 105 -19.05 6.79 1.78
N GLN A 106 -19.82 6.83 2.86
CA GLN A 106 -20.83 7.85 3.10
C GLN A 106 -20.27 9.17 3.67
N HIS A 107 -19.15 9.11 4.40
CA HIS A 107 -18.64 10.25 5.16
C HIS A 107 -17.27 10.78 4.69
N GLY A 108 -16.63 10.12 3.73
CA GLY A 108 -15.35 10.57 3.18
C GLY A 108 -15.50 11.78 2.27
N ASP A 109 -14.83 12.88 2.60
CA ASP A 109 -14.59 13.97 1.65
C ASP A 109 -13.42 13.64 0.70
N SER A 110 -13.21 14.45 -0.35
CA SER A 110 -12.16 14.19 -1.36
C SER A 110 -10.76 14.01 -0.75
N PHE A 111 -10.46 14.76 0.31
CA PHE A 111 -9.18 14.66 1.00
C PHE A 111 -9.06 13.35 1.79
N THR A 112 -10.08 13.00 2.57
CA THR A 112 -10.16 11.76 3.34
C THR A 112 -10.00 10.55 2.43
N TRP A 113 -10.69 10.54 1.28
CA TRP A 113 -10.51 9.51 0.26
C TRP A 113 -9.08 9.41 -0.25
N THR A 114 -8.51 10.55 -0.63
CA THR A 114 -7.13 10.62 -1.12
C THR A 114 -6.16 10.07 -0.07
N LEU A 115 -6.35 10.43 1.20
CA LEU A 115 -5.53 9.95 2.30
C LEU A 115 -5.68 8.44 2.49
N SER A 116 -6.90 7.92 2.60
CA SER A 116 -7.18 6.48 2.73
C SER A 116 -6.51 5.68 1.61
N PHE A 117 -6.66 6.11 0.35
CA PHE A 117 -6.08 5.41 -0.81
C PHE A 117 -4.55 5.43 -0.81
N ASN A 118 -3.95 6.55 -0.39
CA ASN A 118 -2.50 6.63 -0.24
C ASN A 118 -1.98 5.74 0.90
N GLN A 119 -2.70 5.68 2.02
CA GLN A 119 -2.36 4.77 3.12
C GLN A 119 -2.44 3.31 2.66
N ARG A 120 -3.49 2.91 1.94
CA ARG A 120 -3.67 1.53 1.41
C ARG A 120 -2.58 1.16 0.43
N SER A 121 -2.29 2.05 -0.53
CA SER A 121 -1.19 1.86 -1.48
C SER A 121 0.17 1.75 -0.77
N GLY A 122 0.40 2.57 0.27
CA GLY A 122 1.60 2.51 1.09
C GLY A 122 1.72 1.21 1.88
N ALA A 123 0.62 0.75 2.48
CA ALA A 123 0.53 -0.54 3.16
C ALA A 123 0.88 -1.68 2.20
N PHE A 124 0.26 -1.77 1.02
CA PHE A 124 0.59 -2.78 0.01
C PHE A 124 2.06 -2.74 -0.40
N CYS A 125 2.61 -1.57 -0.70
CA CYS A 125 4.02 -1.43 -1.07
C CYS A 125 4.95 -1.93 0.06
N SER A 126 4.62 -1.63 1.30
CA SER A 126 5.38 -2.08 2.46
C SER A 126 5.26 -3.61 2.66
N ILE A 127 4.09 -4.21 2.44
CA ILE A 127 3.88 -5.68 2.47
C ILE A 127 4.70 -6.35 1.36
N ILE A 128 4.67 -5.83 0.14
CA ILE A 128 5.47 -6.32 -0.99
C ILE A 128 6.96 -6.32 -0.64
N SER A 129 7.47 -5.21 -0.09
CA SER A 129 8.86 -5.11 0.33
C SER A 129 9.19 -6.11 1.45
N PHE A 130 8.28 -6.32 2.41
CA PHE A 130 8.43 -7.35 3.43
C PHE A 130 8.51 -8.76 2.82
N LEU A 131 7.61 -9.11 1.89
CA LEU A 131 7.62 -10.42 1.24
C LEU A 131 8.90 -10.66 0.44
N ASN A 132 9.39 -9.65 -0.27
CA ASN A 132 10.62 -9.77 -1.06
C ASN A 132 11.89 -9.91 -0.21
N ASN A 133 11.94 -9.30 0.99
CA ASN A 133 13.18 -9.21 1.77
C ASN A 133 13.17 -10.05 3.07
N CYS A 134 12.01 -10.47 3.57
CA CYS A 134 11.87 -11.07 4.91
C CYS A 134 11.07 -12.39 4.92
N SER A 135 10.60 -12.88 3.76
CA SER A 135 9.80 -14.09 3.63
C SER A 135 10.54 -15.36 4.09
N THR A 136 10.02 -16.02 5.12
CA THR A 136 10.25 -17.45 5.40
C THR A 136 8.90 -18.11 5.61
N GLY A 137 8.58 -19.18 4.87
CA GLY A 137 7.55 -20.22 5.14
C GLY A 137 6.16 -19.81 5.68
N ASP A 138 6.12 -19.16 6.85
CA ASP A 138 4.95 -18.81 7.66
C ASP A 138 4.26 -17.48 7.27
N ASN A 139 4.60 -16.89 6.11
CA ASN A 139 3.94 -15.67 5.59
C ASN A 139 2.42 -15.83 5.41
N HIS A 140 1.93 -17.06 5.43
CA HIS A 140 0.53 -17.43 5.23
C HIS A 140 -0.45 -16.68 6.16
N LEU A 141 -0.07 -16.41 7.41
CA LEU A 141 -0.96 -15.75 8.38
C LEU A 141 -1.15 -14.26 8.10
N ILE A 142 -0.08 -13.59 7.67
CA ILE A 142 -0.10 -12.15 7.35
C ILE A 142 -0.91 -11.94 6.08
N THR A 143 -0.68 -12.81 5.10
CA THR A 143 -1.24 -12.69 3.77
C THR A 143 -2.73 -13.02 3.71
N ASP A 144 -3.19 -14.07 4.39
CA ASP A 144 -4.59 -14.53 4.30
C ASP A 144 -5.56 -13.53 4.96
N ASP A 145 -5.19 -12.97 6.11
CA ASP A 145 -6.00 -11.97 6.80
C ASP A 145 -6.04 -10.62 6.05
N LEU A 146 -4.92 -10.19 5.45
CA LEU A 146 -4.85 -8.94 4.71
C LEU A 146 -5.60 -9.02 3.38
N ILE A 147 -5.52 -10.15 2.65
CA ILE A 147 -6.31 -10.36 1.44
C ILE A 147 -7.81 -10.29 1.78
N LYS A 148 -8.25 -10.97 2.84
CA LYS A 148 -9.66 -10.95 3.27
C LYS A 148 -10.15 -9.53 3.57
N GLN A 149 -9.33 -8.72 4.25
CA GLN A 149 -9.67 -7.34 4.60
C GLN A 149 -9.60 -6.37 3.41
N SER A 150 -8.77 -6.65 2.40
CA SER A 150 -8.69 -5.85 1.17
C SER A 150 -9.84 -6.10 0.18
N GLY A 151 -10.63 -7.17 0.38
CA GLY A 151 -11.72 -7.57 -0.51
C GLY A 151 -12.78 -6.49 -0.81
N PRO A 152 -13.24 -5.69 0.18
CA PRO A 152 -14.18 -4.59 -0.06
C PRO A 152 -13.61 -3.45 -0.93
N GLU A 153 -12.30 -3.20 -0.86
CA GLU A 153 -11.61 -2.16 -1.66
C GLU A 153 -11.44 -2.51 -3.13
N LEU A 154 -11.65 -3.77 -3.49
CA LEU A 154 -11.66 -4.18 -4.90
C LEU A 154 -12.72 -3.42 -5.71
N LYS A 155 -13.76 -2.87 -5.07
CA LYS A 155 -14.86 -2.16 -5.75
C LYS A 155 -14.66 -0.64 -5.90
N ALA A 156 -13.60 -0.07 -5.32
CA ALA A 156 -13.12 1.29 -5.51
C ALA A 156 -11.79 1.40 -4.73
N PRO A 157 -10.63 1.82 -5.30
CA PRO A 157 -10.40 3.19 -5.82
C PRO A 157 -9.12 3.38 -6.71
N THR A 158 -8.64 4.62 -6.87
CA THR A 158 -7.37 5.12 -7.52
C THR A 158 -6.38 4.10 -8.11
N GLY A 159 -5.94 4.29 -9.36
CA GLY A 159 -5.07 3.33 -10.09
C GLY A 159 -3.84 2.81 -9.31
N MET A 160 -3.22 3.60 -8.44
CA MET A 160 -2.03 3.20 -7.69
C MET A 160 -2.30 2.06 -6.69
N SER A 161 -3.41 2.08 -5.94
CA SER A 161 -3.73 1.01 -4.98
C SER A 161 -4.03 -0.30 -5.70
N ARG A 162 -4.66 -0.25 -6.88
CA ARG A 162 -4.90 -1.40 -7.74
C ARG A 162 -3.61 -2.02 -8.26
N CYS A 163 -2.69 -1.19 -8.78
CA CYS A 163 -1.35 -1.62 -9.17
C CYS A 163 -0.64 -2.40 -8.07
N ARG A 164 -0.59 -1.83 -6.86
CA ARG A 164 0.08 -2.46 -5.72
C ARG A 164 -0.63 -3.71 -5.24
N LEU A 165 -1.95 -3.77 -5.33
CA LEU A 165 -2.68 -5.00 -5.05
C LEU A 165 -2.33 -6.11 -6.04
N TYR A 166 -2.29 -5.83 -7.34
CA TYR A 166 -1.90 -6.83 -8.34
C TYR A 166 -0.46 -7.30 -8.17
N GLU A 167 0.47 -6.38 -7.89
CA GLU A 167 1.85 -6.72 -7.55
C GLU A 167 1.94 -7.63 -6.31
N LEU A 168 1.14 -7.35 -5.28
CA LEU A 168 1.05 -8.19 -4.09
C LEU A 168 0.52 -9.59 -4.42
N LEU A 169 -0.55 -9.68 -5.22
CA LEU A 169 -1.14 -10.97 -5.64
C LEU A 169 -0.14 -11.85 -6.41
N LEU A 170 0.78 -11.26 -7.18
CA LEU A 170 1.84 -12.01 -7.87
C LEU A 170 2.86 -12.66 -6.91
N LEU A 171 3.02 -12.13 -5.69
CA LEU A 171 3.96 -12.64 -4.69
C LEU A 171 3.34 -13.71 -3.77
N ILE A 172 2.04 -13.93 -3.87
CA ILE A 172 1.28 -14.76 -2.94
C ILE A 172 0.78 -16.02 -3.64
N PRO A 173 0.79 -17.19 -2.98
CA PRO A 173 0.20 -18.40 -3.55
C PRO A 173 -1.29 -18.23 -3.89
N ILE A 174 -1.69 -18.71 -5.07
CA ILE A 174 -3.05 -18.61 -5.62
C ILE A 174 -4.15 -19.04 -4.64
N LYS A 175 -3.90 -20.09 -3.84
CA LYS A 175 -4.84 -20.63 -2.84
C LYS A 175 -5.41 -19.59 -1.88
N PHE A 176 -4.73 -18.47 -1.64
CA PHE A 176 -5.17 -17.42 -0.72
C PHE A 176 -6.24 -16.50 -1.29
N TYR A 177 -6.35 -16.41 -2.62
CA TYR A 177 -7.29 -15.48 -3.26
C TYR A 177 -8.17 -16.12 -4.34
N GLU A 178 -8.15 -17.45 -4.44
CA GLU A 178 -8.99 -18.23 -5.36
C GLU A 178 -10.49 -17.89 -5.20
N GLN A 179 -10.98 -17.77 -3.96
CA GLN A 179 -12.36 -17.37 -3.68
C GLN A 179 -12.75 -15.98 -4.20
N TYR A 180 -11.75 -15.11 -4.46
CA TYR A 180 -11.95 -13.74 -4.95
C TYR A 180 -11.79 -13.63 -6.47
N PHE A 181 -11.46 -14.72 -7.19
CA PHE A 181 -11.22 -14.69 -8.64
C PHE A 181 -12.33 -14.03 -9.43
N LYS A 182 -13.60 -14.32 -9.11
CA LYS A 182 -14.73 -13.72 -9.83
C LYS A 182 -14.75 -12.19 -9.70
N VAL A 183 -14.41 -11.67 -8.52
CA VAL A 183 -14.34 -10.23 -8.27
C VAL A 183 -13.10 -9.66 -8.97
N LEU A 184 -11.93 -10.27 -8.77
CA LEU A 184 -10.67 -9.84 -9.38
C LEU A 184 -10.75 -9.78 -10.92
N LEU A 185 -11.31 -10.81 -11.55
CA LEU A 185 -11.50 -10.85 -13.01
C LEU A 185 -12.45 -9.75 -13.47
N ARG A 186 -13.55 -9.51 -12.77
CA ARG A 186 -14.49 -8.44 -13.09
C ARG A 186 -13.81 -7.08 -13.03
N GLU A 187 -13.01 -6.82 -12.01
CA GLU A 187 -12.30 -5.54 -11.86
C GLU A 187 -11.17 -5.36 -12.87
N LEU A 188 -10.45 -6.44 -13.19
CA LEU A 188 -9.42 -6.43 -14.24
C LEU A 188 -10.02 -6.17 -15.64
N VAL A 189 -11.17 -6.79 -15.92
CA VAL A 189 -11.96 -6.53 -17.14
C VAL A 189 -12.46 -5.09 -17.15
N ALA A 190 -12.96 -4.58 -16.02
CA ALA A 190 -13.36 -3.18 -15.90
C ALA A 190 -12.19 -2.22 -16.17
N GLU A 191 -10.97 -2.53 -15.71
CA GLU A 191 -9.78 -1.70 -15.98
C GLU A 191 -9.35 -1.69 -17.44
N PHE A 192 -9.56 -2.80 -18.17
CA PHE A 192 -9.24 -2.88 -19.59
C PHE A 192 -10.29 -2.22 -20.49
N ILE A 193 -11.55 -2.14 -20.04
CA ILE A 193 -12.68 -1.69 -20.88
C ILE A 193 -13.15 -0.27 -20.53
N LEU A 194 -12.94 0.23 -19.30
CA LEU A 194 -13.40 1.56 -18.85
C LEU A 194 -12.39 2.69 -19.10
N THR A 195 -11.56 2.62 -20.15
CA THR A 195 -10.61 3.68 -20.52
C THR A 195 -11.26 5.00 -20.95
N ASP A 196 -12.58 5.03 -21.14
CA ASP A 196 -13.28 6.16 -21.77
C ASP A 196 -13.77 7.25 -20.78
N ASN A 197 -13.56 7.08 -19.48
CA ASN A 197 -13.88 8.15 -18.52
C ASN A 197 -12.58 8.92 -18.21
N SER A 198 -12.47 10.16 -18.67
CA SER A 198 -11.27 11.02 -18.50
C SER A 198 -10.87 11.29 -17.05
N SER A 199 -11.75 10.96 -16.09
CA SER A 199 -11.52 10.98 -14.65
C SER A 199 -10.84 9.71 -14.10
N ASN A 200 -10.79 8.62 -14.89
CA ASN A 200 -10.18 7.35 -14.51
C ASN A 200 -8.72 7.27 -14.98
N THR A 201 -7.78 7.22 -14.04
CA THR A 201 -6.40 6.82 -14.34
C THR A 201 -6.33 5.30 -14.49
N THR A 202 -6.16 4.81 -15.72
CA THR A 202 -5.81 3.39 -15.97
C THR A 202 -4.34 3.16 -15.63
N THR A 203 -4.04 2.01 -15.04
CA THR A 203 -2.66 1.56 -14.84
C THR A 203 -2.27 0.42 -15.77
N SER A 204 -3.16 0.08 -16.70
CA SER A 204 -2.96 -0.96 -17.68
C SER A 204 -1.82 -0.60 -18.64
N LEU A 205 -0.86 -1.52 -18.77
CA LEU A 205 0.14 -1.50 -19.84
C LEU A 205 -0.40 -2.09 -21.14
N LEU A 206 -1.65 -2.59 -21.16
CA LEU A 206 -2.21 -3.33 -22.29
C LEU A 206 -2.15 -2.50 -23.59
N ARG A 207 -2.46 -1.20 -23.53
CA ARG A 207 -2.37 -0.31 -24.70
C ARG A 207 -0.95 -0.10 -25.19
N SER A 208 0.07 -0.16 -24.33
CA SER A 208 1.47 -0.03 -24.74
C SER A 208 2.09 -1.35 -25.25
N VAL A 209 1.42 -2.49 -25.04
CA VAL A 209 1.86 -3.80 -25.55
C VAL A 209 1.01 -4.33 -26.71
N CYS A 210 -0.19 -3.78 -26.93
CA CYS A 210 -1.01 -4.07 -28.10
C CYS A 210 -0.47 -3.40 -29.36
N HIS A 211 -0.66 -4.05 -30.50
CA HIS A 211 -0.38 -3.45 -31.80
C HIS A 211 -1.36 -2.30 -32.06
N ASP A 212 -0.96 -1.26 -32.79
CA ASP A 212 -1.81 -0.08 -33.05
C ASP A 212 -3.17 -0.45 -33.68
N ASN A 213 -3.22 -1.56 -34.42
CA ASN A 213 -4.44 -2.09 -35.05
C ASN A 213 -5.42 -2.70 -34.04
N ASP A 214 -4.92 -3.23 -32.92
CA ASP A 214 -5.73 -3.85 -31.87
C ASP A 214 -6.30 -2.80 -30.91
N SER A 215 -5.76 -1.57 -30.94
CA SER A 215 -6.22 -0.45 -30.11
C SER A 215 -7.68 -0.06 -30.38
N VAL A 216 -8.21 -0.39 -31.56
CA VAL A 216 -9.62 -0.21 -31.95
C VAL A 216 -10.56 -1.07 -31.10
N LEU A 217 -10.11 -2.25 -30.64
CA LEU A 217 -10.91 -3.14 -29.79
C LEU A 217 -11.03 -2.62 -28.35
N LEU A 218 -10.20 -1.66 -27.96
CA LEU A 218 -10.07 -1.14 -26.60
C LEU A 218 -10.80 0.21 -26.38
N GLY A 219 -11.47 0.75 -27.41
CA GLY A 219 -12.13 2.05 -27.32
C GLY A 219 -11.23 3.25 -27.69
N LYS A 220 -11.86 4.34 -28.15
CA LYS A 220 -11.20 5.61 -28.46
C LYS A 220 -11.45 6.61 -27.32
N ASN A 221 -10.41 7.36 -26.96
CA ASN A 221 -10.47 8.45 -25.97
C ASN A 221 -11.61 9.43 -26.23
#